data_AF-A6F5V8-F1
#
_entry.id   AF-A6F5V8-F1
#
_cell.length_a   1.000
_cell.length_b   1.000
_cell.length_c   1.000
_cell.angle_alpha   90.00
_cell.angle_beta   90.00
_cell.angle_gamma   90.00
#
_symmetry.space_group_name_H-M   'P 1'
#
loop_
_entity.id
_entity.type
_entity.pdbx_description
1 polymer ?
#
loop_
_entity_poly.entity_id
_entity_poly.type
_entity_poly.pdbx_seq_one_letter_code
_entity_poly.pdbx_strand_id
1 'polypeptide(L)'
;MVVAGMALAIVAGCQEDSGASRAASSQANEASEQRLGDAVSSIRDTLGQPEPVQEETSNAGTPVNEESVTPPTLHWDAPLTREDGSRLYASDISGYRIYYRLRHRDRYEVISLPSDGDTRYQLEDFPPGAYEFSITALDDSGLESRRSDAVTVNLI
;
A
#
# COMPACT_ATOMS: atom_id res chain seq x y z
N MET A 1 49.54 58.36 -3.10
CA MET A 1 48.23 58.09 -3.72
C MET A 1 47.22 58.07 -2.58
N VAL A 2 46.60 59.19 -2.17
CA VAL A 2 45.59 60.05 -2.82
C VAL A 2 44.26 59.32 -2.99
N VAL A 3 43.07 59.75 -2.55
CA VAL A 3 42.54 60.82 -1.67
C VAL A 3 41.05 60.44 -1.44
N ALA A 4 40.49 60.80 -0.28
CA ALA A 4 39.05 60.72 0.01
C ALA A 4 38.25 61.81 -0.74
N GLY A 5 36.99 61.57 -1.11
CA GLY A 5 36.17 62.63 -1.73
C GLY A 5 34.67 62.30 -1.86
N MET A 6 33.89 62.95 -1.01
CA MET A 6 32.43 63.01 -0.91
C MET A 6 31.80 63.93 -1.98
N ALA A 7 30.58 63.62 -2.47
CA ALA A 7 29.62 64.64 -2.92
C ALA A 7 28.19 64.08 -3.03
N LEU A 8 27.25 64.85 -2.46
CA LEU A 8 25.79 64.73 -2.48
C LEU A 8 25.23 65.71 -3.54
N ALA A 9 24.15 65.39 -4.28
CA ALA A 9 23.07 66.33 -4.58
C ALA A 9 21.95 65.79 -5.51
N ILE A 10 20.73 65.70 -4.93
CA ILE A 10 19.38 66.16 -5.34
C ILE A 10 18.90 66.03 -6.81
N VAL A 11 17.68 65.47 -7.01
CA VAL A 11 16.52 66.13 -7.69
C VAL A 11 15.30 65.19 -7.77
N ALA A 12 14.11 65.77 -7.49
CA ALA A 12 12.73 65.42 -7.86
C ALA A 12 12.30 63.94 -7.85
N GLY A 13 11.33 63.50 -7.04
CA GLY A 13 9.97 64.03 -7.03
C GLY A 13 9.11 63.25 -8.02
N CYS A 14 8.49 62.16 -7.58
CA CYS A 14 7.28 61.60 -8.20
C CYS A 14 6.36 61.13 -7.09
N GLN A 15 5.33 61.92 -6.84
CA GLN A 15 4.16 61.52 -6.07
C GLN A 15 3.34 60.64 -7.01
N GLU A 16 3.53 59.33 -6.94
CA GLU A 16 2.83 58.37 -7.81
C GLU A 16 1.42 58.12 -7.29
N ASP A 17 0.49 58.86 -7.89
CA ASP A 17 -0.95 58.64 -7.87
C ASP A 17 -1.25 57.17 -8.24
N SER A 18 -1.44 56.33 -7.21
CA SER A 18 -1.64 54.88 -7.35
C SER A 18 -3.12 54.48 -7.31
N GLY A 19 -4.03 55.45 -7.53
CA GLY A 19 -5.47 55.24 -7.37
C GLY A 19 -6.16 54.68 -8.62
N ALA A 20 -5.76 55.12 -9.81
CA ALA A 20 -6.49 54.81 -11.04
C ALA A 20 -6.22 53.39 -11.60
N SER A 21 -5.01 52.85 -11.43
CA SER A 21 -4.62 51.58 -12.03
C SER A 21 -5.21 50.35 -11.32
N ARG A 22 -5.45 50.43 -10.01
CA ARG A 22 -6.00 49.32 -9.21
C ARG A 22 -7.47 49.04 -9.53
N ALA A 23 -8.24 50.07 -9.86
CA ALA A 23 -9.64 49.91 -10.23
C ALA A 23 -9.80 49.17 -11.57
N ALA A 24 -8.95 49.48 -12.56
CA ALA A 24 -8.99 48.83 -13.88
C ALA A 24 -8.60 47.34 -13.83
N SER A 25 -7.64 46.96 -12.98
CA SER A 25 -7.25 45.55 -12.80
C SER A 25 -8.31 44.72 -12.08
N SER A 26 -8.97 45.29 -11.06
CA SER A 26 -10.07 44.60 -10.36
C SER A 26 -11.27 44.37 -11.27
N GLN A 27 -11.63 45.38 -12.07
CA GLN A 27 -12.75 45.31 -12.99
C GLN A 27 -12.54 44.29 -14.12
N ALA A 28 -11.29 44.10 -14.57
CA ALA A 28 -10.93 43.06 -15.54
C ALA A 28 -10.96 41.63 -14.93
N ASN A 29 -10.64 41.50 -13.63
CA ASN A 29 -10.72 40.23 -12.92
C ASN A 29 -12.18 39.79 -12.73
N GLU A 30 -13.05 40.70 -12.29
CA GLU A 30 -14.49 40.46 -12.11
C GLU A 30 -15.18 40.02 -13.41
N ALA A 31 -14.86 40.66 -14.53
CA ALA A 31 -15.41 40.29 -15.84
C ALA A 31 -14.95 38.90 -16.32
N SER A 32 -13.78 38.43 -15.87
CA SER A 32 -13.25 37.10 -16.20
C SER A 32 -13.96 36.01 -15.38
N GLU A 33 -14.26 36.28 -14.11
CA GLU A 33 -14.99 35.36 -13.23
C GLU A 33 -16.44 35.19 -13.67
N GLN A 34 -17.11 36.28 -14.09
CA GLN A 34 -18.46 36.22 -14.64
C GLN A 34 -18.54 35.29 -15.86
N ARG A 35 -17.62 35.46 -16.82
CA ARG A 35 -17.57 34.63 -18.04
C ARG A 35 -17.35 33.15 -17.75
N LEU A 36 -16.57 32.82 -16.72
CA LEU A 36 -16.35 31.43 -16.28
C LEU A 36 -17.62 30.84 -15.66
N GLY A 37 -18.35 31.61 -14.84
CA GLY A 37 -19.62 31.18 -14.26
C GLY A 37 -20.69 30.90 -15.32
N ASP A 38 -20.83 31.79 -16.30
CA ASP A 38 -21.78 31.62 -17.40
C ASP A 38 -21.46 30.40 -18.27
N ALA A 39 -20.17 30.16 -18.57
CA ALA A 39 -19.74 29.00 -19.33
C ALA A 39 -20.03 27.67 -18.60
N VAL A 40 -19.76 27.61 -17.29
CA VAL A 40 -20.06 26.43 -16.47
C VAL A 40 -21.57 26.19 -16.39
N SER A 41 -22.36 27.25 -16.24
CA SER A 41 -23.82 27.17 -16.22
C SER A 41 -24.38 26.62 -17.54
N SER A 42 -23.91 27.14 -18.69
CA SER A 42 -24.34 26.68 -20.02
C SER A 42 -23.96 25.22 -20.31
N ILE A 43 -22.80 24.77 -19.83
CA ILE A 43 -22.39 23.36 -19.93
C ILE A 43 -23.30 22.48 -19.06
N ARG A 44 -23.64 22.91 -17.84
CA ARG A 44 -24.53 22.17 -16.94
C ARG A 44 -25.94 22.03 -17.49
N ASP A 45 -26.44 23.08 -18.14
CA ASP A 45 -27.74 23.11 -18.81
C ASP A 45 -27.78 22.17 -20.03
N THR A 46 -26.71 22.19 -20.85
CA THR A 46 -26.55 21.32 -22.03
C THR A 46 -26.39 19.83 -21.67
N LEU A 47 -25.75 19.53 -20.53
CA LEU A 47 -25.54 18.15 -20.07
C LEU A 47 -26.77 17.55 -19.37
N GLY A 48 -27.86 18.29 -19.20
CA GLY A 48 -29.16 17.73 -18.81
C GLY A 48 -29.15 16.94 -17.51
N GLN A 49 -28.53 17.46 -16.45
CA GLN A 49 -28.56 16.83 -15.14
C GLN A 49 -29.74 17.38 -14.32
N PRO A 50 -30.68 16.54 -13.85
CA PRO A 50 -31.95 16.99 -13.28
C PRO A 50 -31.78 17.70 -11.92
N GLU A 51 -32.74 18.58 -11.62
CA GLU A 51 -32.96 19.23 -10.32
C GLU A 51 -32.98 18.24 -9.13
N PRO A 52 -32.71 18.69 -7.89
CA PRO A 52 -32.73 17.80 -6.73
C PRO A 52 -34.18 17.49 -6.35
N VAL A 53 -34.72 16.40 -6.90
CA VAL A 53 -35.96 15.81 -6.42
C VAL A 53 -35.63 14.96 -5.21
N GLN A 54 -36.01 15.41 -4.02
CA GLN A 54 -36.09 14.58 -2.83
C GLN A 54 -37.28 13.63 -3.02
N GLU A 55 -37.02 12.37 -3.34
CA GLU A 55 -37.99 11.28 -3.15
C GLU A 55 -37.26 9.93 -3.07
N GLU A 56 -37.72 9.15 -2.10
CA GLU A 56 -37.11 7.97 -1.52
C GLU A 56 -36.87 6.88 -2.56
N THR A 57 -35.62 6.71 -2.98
CA THR A 57 -35.21 5.55 -3.77
C THR A 57 -34.51 4.57 -2.84
N SER A 58 -35.20 3.47 -2.57
CA SER A 58 -34.63 2.24 -2.01
C SER A 58 -33.24 2.04 -2.57
N ASN A 59 -32.25 2.15 -1.69
CA ASN A 59 -30.90 1.69 -1.98
C ASN A 59 -30.98 0.18 -2.15
N ALA A 60 -31.29 -0.27 -3.36
CA ALA A 60 -30.80 -1.54 -3.85
C ALA A 60 -29.29 -1.40 -3.92
N GLY A 61 -28.65 -1.46 -2.75
CA GLY A 61 -27.26 -1.81 -2.67
C GLY A 61 -27.15 -3.14 -3.38
N THR A 62 -26.56 -3.13 -4.57
CA THR A 62 -25.79 -4.29 -5.00
C THR A 62 -25.05 -4.79 -3.77
N PRO A 63 -25.23 -6.04 -3.34
CA PRO A 63 -24.34 -6.59 -2.34
C PRO A 63 -22.95 -6.39 -2.93
N VAL A 64 -22.17 -5.48 -2.35
CA VAL A 64 -20.72 -5.57 -2.48
C VAL A 64 -20.47 -6.94 -1.90
N ASN A 65 -20.26 -7.91 -2.79
CA ASN A 65 -19.67 -9.18 -2.43
C ASN A 65 -18.28 -8.77 -1.95
N GLU A 66 -18.17 -8.40 -0.67
CA GLU A 66 -16.93 -8.37 0.07
C GLU A 66 -16.47 -9.82 0.06
N GLU A 67 -15.83 -10.19 -1.06
CA GLU A 67 -15.20 -11.47 -1.23
C GLU A 67 -14.18 -11.54 -0.10
N SER A 68 -14.60 -12.22 0.97
CA SER A 68 -13.79 -12.40 2.15
C SER A 68 -12.63 -13.27 1.69
N VAL A 69 -11.51 -12.63 1.36
CA VAL A 69 -10.30 -13.32 0.91
C VAL A 69 -9.85 -14.14 2.10
N THR A 70 -10.17 -15.44 2.08
CA THR A 70 -9.71 -16.36 3.12
C THR A 70 -8.23 -16.59 2.87
N PRO A 71 -7.36 -16.33 3.86
CA PRO A 71 -5.92 -16.50 3.67
C PRO A 71 -5.61 -17.98 3.39
N PRO A 72 -4.73 -18.26 2.41
CA PRO A 72 -4.37 -19.63 2.07
C PRO A 72 -3.64 -20.32 3.22
N THR A 73 -3.74 -21.65 3.26
CA THR A 73 -3.13 -22.48 4.30
C THR A 73 -2.08 -23.41 3.69
N LEU A 74 -0.88 -23.42 4.27
CA LEU A 74 0.14 -24.42 3.97
C LEU A 74 -0.21 -25.73 4.66
N HIS A 75 -0.02 -26.84 3.96
CA HIS A 75 -0.16 -28.19 4.48
C HIS A 75 1.08 -29.00 4.15
N TRP A 76 1.47 -29.88 5.05
CA TRP A 76 2.58 -30.82 4.83
C TRP A 76 2.30 -32.16 5.50
N ASP A 77 3.07 -33.17 5.08
CA ASP A 77 3.07 -34.49 5.70
C ASP A 77 4.20 -34.60 6.71
N ALA A 78 3.91 -35.16 7.88
CA ALA A 78 4.93 -35.45 8.87
C ALA A 78 5.88 -36.56 8.36
N PRO A 79 7.21 -36.39 8.49
CA PRO A 79 8.15 -37.43 8.09
C PRO A 79 8.02 -38.69 8.96
N LEU A 80 8.16 -39.85 8.32
CA LEU A 80 8.09 -41.16 8.98
C LEU A 80 9.47 -41.77 9.27
N THR A 81 10.53 -41.14 8.76
CA THR A 81 11.91 -41.58 8.88
C THR A 81 12.84 -40.39 9.10
N ARG A 82 13.93 -40.61 9.84
CA ARG A 82 15.06 -39.69 9.91
C ARG A 82 15.89 -39.75 8.63
N GLU A 83 16.87 -38.85 8.53
CA GLU A 83 17.80 -38.77 7.39
C GLU A 83 18.68 -40.02 7.23
N ASP A 84 18.93 -40.75 8.31
CA ASP A 84 19.67 -42.03 8.29
C ASP A 84 18.81 -43.24 7.91
N GLY A 85 17.51 -43.02 7.66
CA GLY A 85 16.52 -44.06 7.32
C GLY A 85 15.92 -44.78 8.53
N SER A 86 16.33 -44.46 9.76
CA SER A 86 15.68 -44.97 10.97
C SER A 86 14.24 -44.45 11.07
N ARG A 87 13.37 -45.21 11.75
CA ARG A 87 11.97 -44.82 11.96
C ARG A 87 11.89 -43.57 12.84
N LEU A 88 11.05 -42.63 12.47
CA LEU A 88 10.71 -41.44 13.25
C LEU A 88 9.23 -41.54 13.65
N TYR A 89 8.95 -41.54 14.95
CA TYR A 89 7.57 -41.50 15.44
C TYR A 89 7.09 -40.04 15.52
N ALA A 90 5.78 -39.80 15.42
CA ALA A 90 5.23 -38.46 15.57
C ALA A 90 5.58 -37.84 16.94
N SER A 91 5.66 -38.67 17.99
CA SER A 91 6.08 -38.25 19.33
C SER A 91 7.55 -37.89 19.44
N ASP A 92 8.38 -38.31 18.49
CA ASP A 92 9.80 -37.94 18.43
C ASP A 92 9.99 -36.58 17.75
N ILE A 93 8.98 -36.05 17.07
CA ILE A 93 9.05 -34.74 16.40
C ILE A 93 8.78 -33.66 17.45
N SER A 94 9.79 -32.83 17.72
CA SER A 94 9.69 -31.70 18.66
C SER A 94 9.09 -30.46 18.01
N GLY A 95 9.14 -30.35 16.68
CA GLY A 95 8.52 -29.25 15.94
C GLY A 95 8.87 -29.21 14.46
N TYR A 96 8.46 -28.13 13.81
CA TYR A 96 8.74 -27.81 12.42
C TYR A 96 9.35 -26.42 12.29
N ARG A 97 10.12 -26.19 11.23
CA ARG A 97 10.50 -24.83 10.80
C ARG A 97 10.01 -24.58 9.39
N ILE A 98 9.28 -23.49 9.23
CA ILE A 98 8.84 -22.99 7.92
C ILE A 98 9.85 -21.93 7.50
N TYR A 99 10.61 -22.23 6.46
CA TYR A 99 11.49 -21.30 5.79
C TYR A 99 10.74 -20.63 4.66
N TYR A 100 10.69 -19.30 4.68
CA TYR A 100 10.05 -18.53 3.62
C TYR A 100 10.88 -17.35 3.16
N ARG A 101 10.63 -16.90 1.94
CA ARG A 101 11.19 -15.66 1.38
C ARG A 101 10.32 -15.17 0.24
N LEU A 102 10.39 -13.88 -0.03
CA LEU A 102 9.94 -13.34 -1.32
C LEU A 102 10.85 -13.85 -2.43
N ARG A 103 10.29 -14.20 -3.60
CA ARG A 103 11.05 -14.76 -4.75
C ARG A 103 12.22 -13.91 -5.24
N HIS A 104 12.18 -12.60 -4.99
CA HIS A 104 13.23 -11.65 -5.37
C HIS A 104 14.25 -11.40 -4.25
N ARG A 105 14.16 -12.11 -3.13
CA ARG A 105 15.08 -12.02 -1.99
C ARG A 105 15.88 -13.31 -1.88
N ASP A 106 17.15 -13.21 -1.49
CA ASP A 106 17.99 -14.39 -1.32
C ASP A 106 17.88 -15.01 0.08
N ARG A 107 17.62 -14.18 1.10
CA ARG A 107 17.59 -14.58 2.51
C ARG A 107 16.23 -15.15 2.91
N TYR A 108 16.25 -16.30 3.58
CA TYR A 108 15.07 -16.88 4.22
C TYR A 108 14.83 -16.26 5.60
N GLU A 109 13.55 -16.07 5.89
CA GLU A 109 13.01 -15.93 7.24
C GLU A 109 12.49 -17.29 7.72
N VAL A 110 12.35 -17.45 9.03
CA VAL A 110 12.03 -18.74 9.66
C VAL A 110 10.95 -18.56 10.71
N ILE A 111 9.86 -19.32 10.56
CA ILE A 111 8.85 -19.52 11.62
C ILE A 111 9.14 -20.86 12.27
N SER A 112 9.25 -20.88 13.60
CA SER A 112 9.38 -22.11 14.38
C SER A 112 8.04 -22.49 14.98
N LEU A 113 7.62 -23.73 14.74
CA LEU A 113 6.37 -24.30 15.23
C LEU A 113 6.68 -25.45 16.18
N PRO A 114 6.21 -25.42 17.45
CA PRO A 114 6.29 -26.61 18.30
C PRO A 114 5.39 -27.73 17.73
N SER A 115 5.71 -28.97 18.05
CA SER A 115 4.89 -30.11 17.65
C SER A 115 3.71 -30.28 18.61
N ASP A 116 2.52 -29.88 18.17
CA ASP A 116 1.21 -30.15 18.79
C ASP A 116 0.36 -31.12 17.95
N GLY A 117 0.95 -31.66 16.88
CA GLY A 117 0.29 -32.55 15.93
C GLY A 117 -0.32 -31.83 14.72
N ASP A 118 -0.33 -30.50 14.68
CA ASP A 118 -0.78 -29.76 13.50
C ASP A 118 0.30 -29.77 12.40
N THR A 119 -0.10 -30.15 11.18
CA THR A 119 0.74 -30.07 9.97
C THR A 119 0.19 -29.05 8.96
N ARG A 120 -0.20 -27.90 9.51
CA ARG A 120 -0.77 -26.79 8.75
C ARG A 120 -0.36 -25.43 9.32
N TYR A 121 -0.33 -24.42 8.47
CA TYR A 121 -0.03 -23.04 8.86
C TYR A 121 -0.78 -22.04 7.99
N GLN A 122 -1.55 -21.14 8.59
CA GLN A 122 -2.36 -20.16 7.87
C GLN A 122 -1.56 -18.90 7.55
N LEU A 123 -1.64 -18.43 6.31
CA LEU A 123 -0.86 -17.29 5.79
C LEU A 123 -1.63 -15.97 5.93
N GLU A 124 -2.21 -15.70 7.11
CA GLU A 124 -3.07 -14.53 7.36
C GLU A 124 -2.28 -13.21 7.46
N ASP A 125 -1.14 -13.22 8.16
CA ASP A 125 -0.36 -12.02 8.45
C ASP A 125 0.76 -11.74 7.42
N PHE A 126 0.62 -12.27 6.21
CA PHE A 126 1.63 -12.10 5.15
C PHE A 126 1.26 -10.95 4.22
N PRO A 127 2.15 -9.96 4.00
CA PRO A 127 1.93 -8.94 2.99
C PRO A 127 1.76 -9.55 1.57
N PRO A 128 1.07 -8.85 0.65
CA PRO A 128 0.98 -9.30 -0.74
C PRO A 128 2.36 -9.49 -1.38
N GLY A 129 2.53 -10.59 -2.10
CA GLY A 129 3.80 -10.95 -2.73
C GLY A 129 3.87 -12.39 -3.22
N ALA A 130 4.90 -12.68 -4.02
CA ALA A 130 5.23 -14.03 -4.45
C ALA A 130 6.26 -14.63 -3.48
N TYR A 131 5.84 -15.63 -2.72
CA TYR A 131 6.64 -16.30 -1.70
C TYR A 131 7.05 -17.71 -2.12
N GLU A 132 8.22 -18.13 -1.65
CA GLU A 132 8.66 -19.52 -1.64
C GLU A 132 8.65 -20.04 -0.21
N PHE A 133 8.02 -21.17 0.03
CA PHE A 133 7.96 -21.85 1.33
C PHE A 133 8.57 -23.22 1.25
N SER A 134 9.21 -23.64 2.34
CA SER A 134 9.77 -24.97 2.48
C SER A 134 9.92 -25.31 3.96
N ILE A 135 9.83 -26.59 4.31
CA ILE A 135 9.65 -27.02 5.70
C ILE A 135 10.71 -28.04 6.08
N THR A 136 11.14 -27.99 7.34
CA THR A 136 11.96 -29.02 7.99
C THR A 136 11.26 -29.52 9.24
N ALA A 137 11.59 -30.73 9.68
CA ALA A 137 11.19 -31.28 10.97
C ALA A 137 12.38 -31.29 11.93
N LEU A 138 12.10 -31.08 13.22
CA LEU A 138 13.05 -31.22 14.31
C LEU A 138 12.67 -32.42 15.16
N ASP A 139 13.64 -33.26 15.51
CA ASP A 139 13.42 -34.34 16.48
C ASP A 139 13.65 -33.88 17.93
N ASP A 140 13.37 -34.77 18.87
CA ASP A 140 13.55 -34.58 20.33
C ASP A 140 15.00 -34.33 20.75
N SER A 141 15.95 -34.72 19.90
CA SER A 141 17.38 -34.53 20.05
C SER A 141 17.86 -33.21 19.45
N GLY A 142 16.95 -32.43 18.85
CA GLY A 142 17.21 -31.14 18.22
C GLY A 142 17.86 -31.26 16.83
N LEU A 143 17.87 -32.45 16.23
CA LEU A 143 18.35 -32.64 14.87
C LEU A 143 17.29 -32.19 13.88
N GLU A 144 17.71 -31.37 12.92
CA GLU A 144 16.85 -30.82 11.88
C GLU A 144 17.02 -31.60 10.57
N SER A 145 15.91 -31.93 9.93
CA SER A 145 15.90 -32.60 8.62
C SER A 145 16.46 -31.71 7.51
N ARG A 146 16.71 -32.30 6.33
CA ARG A 146 16.80 -31.48 5.11
C ARG A 146 15.45 -30.85 4.82
N ARG A 147 15.53 -29.72 4.13
CA ARG A 147 14.37 -28.94 3.74
C ARG A 147 13.59 -29.63 2.63
N SER A 148 12.27 -29.54 2.71
CA SER A 148 11.36 -30.00 1.67
C SER A 148 11.63 -29.29 0.34
N ASP A 149 11.04 -29.82 -0.74
CA ASP A 149 10.90 -29.07 -1.97
C ASP A 149 10.13 -27.77 -1.70
N ALA A 150 10.50 -26.71 -2.43
CA ALA A 150 9.90 -25.40 -2.24
C ALA A 150 8.59 -25.28 -3.03
N VAL A 151 7.56 -24.74 -2.38
CA VAL A 151 6.29 -24.38 -3.01
C VAL A 151 6.21 -22.87 -3.19
N THR A 152 5.66 -22.42 -4.32
CA THR A 152 5.45 -21.00 -4.59
C THR A 152 3.99 -20.63 -4.38
N VAL A 153 3.74 -19.55 -3.62
CA VAL A 153 2.40 -19.03 -3.35
C VAL A 153 2.39 -17.53 -3.66
N ASN A 154 1.37 -17.07 -4.39
CA ASN A 154 1.14 -15.64 -4.62
C ASN A 154 0.04 -15.18 -3.67
N LEU A 155 0.39 -14.28 -2.75
CA LEU A 155 -0.54 -13.65 -1.82
C LEU A 155 -0.94 -12.29 -2.39
N ILE A 156 -2.24 -12.01 -2.42
CA ILE A 156 -2.84 -10.82 -3.05
C ILE A 156 -3.54 -9.93 -2.04
#